data_AF-A0A5M7C7I3-F1
#
_entry.id   AF-A0A5M7C7I3-F1
#
_cell.length_a   1.000
_cell.length_b   1.000
_cell.length_c   1.000
_cell.angle_alpha   90.00
_cell.angle_beta   90.00
_cell.angle_gamma   90.00
#
_symmetry.space_group_name_H-M   'P 1'
#
loop_
_entity.id
_entity.type
_entity.pdbx_description
1 polymer ?
#
loop_
_entity_poly.entity_id
_entity_poly.type
_entity_poly.pdbx_seq_one_letter_code
_entity_poly.pdbx_strand_id
1 'polypeptide(L)' 'MQPLSCRSCGTCVLVKKNSPAHTQVQWTTDTDRCAELAQSPNADRATVLTCLQLRDSIETAVRRGELQVDAP' A
#
# COMPACT_ATOMS: atom_id res chain seq x y z
N MET A 1 2.32 -9.64 -8.34
CA MET A 1 2.41 -8.63 -7.27
C MET A 1 3.63 -7.77 -7.57
N GLN A 2 3.55 -6.45 -7.40
CA GLN A 2 4.62 -5.51 -7.71
C GLN A 2 5.09 -4.81 -6.43
N PRO A 3 6.41 -4.71 -6.19
CA PRO A 3 6.96 -4.02 -5.04
C PRO A 3 6.75 -2.51 -5.18
N LEU A 4 6.29 -1.89 -4.11
CA LEU A 4 6.09 -0.45 -4.02
C LEU A 4 6.62 0.06 -2.69
N SER A 5 7.45 1.08 -2.77
CA SER A 5 8.07 1.73 -1.61
C SER A 5 7.30 2.98 -1.25
N CYS A 6 6.95 3.11 0.02
CA CYS A 6 6.42 4.36 0.56
C CYS A 6 7.51 5.44 0.48
N ARG A 7 7.29 6.48 -0.33
CA ARG A 7 8.24 7.61 -0.46
C ARG A 7 8.42 8.46 0.81
N SER A 8 7.48 8.37 1.76
CA SER A 8 7.51 9.13 3.01
C SER A 8 8.18 8.35 4.16
N CYS A 9 7.81 7.09 4.28
CA CYS A 9 8.14 6.24 5.41
C CYS A 9 9.21 5.18 5.10
N GLY A 10 9.52 4.98 3.81
CA GLY A 10 10.52 4.00 3.35
C GLY A 10 10.07 2.55 3.45
N THR A 11 8.85 2.26 3.93
CA THR A 11 8.37 0.88 4.04
C THR A 11 8.13 0.28 2.66
N CYS A 12 8.62 -0.94 2.45
CA CYS A 12 8.37 -1.71 1.24
C CYS A 12 7.14 -2.60 1.43
N VAL A 13 6.23 -2.53 0.45
CA VAL A 13 5.04 -3.37 0.37
C VAL A 13 4.93 -4.01 -1.01
N LEU A 14 4.29 -5.16 -1.08
CA LEU A 14 3.91 -5.80 -2.33
C LEU A 14 2.44 -5.48 -2.60
N VAL A 15 2.16 -4.91 -3.75
CA VAL A 15 0.81 -4.55 -4.17
C VAL A 15 0.41 -5.45 -5.32
N LYS A 16 -0.77 -6.06 -5.23
CA LYS A 16 -1.38 -6.81 -6.32
C LYS A 16 -2.78 -6.28 -6.56
N LYS A 17 -3.01 -5.77 -7.76
CA LYS A 17 -4.33 -5.35 -8.19
C LYS A 17 -5.01 -6.55 -8.85
N ASN A 18 -5.80 -7.32 -8.10
CA ASN A 18 -6.55 -8.46 -8.66
C ASN A 18 -7.79 -7.99 -9.44
N SER A 19 -8.33 -6.82 -9.10
CA SER A 19 -9.48 -6.22 -9.78
C SER A 19 -9.46 -4.70 -9.58
N PRO A 20 -10.19 -3.90 -10.39
CA PRO A 20 -10.31 -2.46 -10.15
C PRO A 20 -10.80 -2.14 -8.72
N ALA A 21 -11.75 -2.93 -8.22
CA ALA A 21 -12.29 -2.82 -6.86
C ALA A 21 -11.48 -3.57 -5.78
N HIS A 22 -10.60 -4.51 -6.16
CA HIS A 22 -9.93 -5.39 -5.21
C HIS A 22 -8.40 -5.30 -5.33
N THR A 23 -7.80 -4.64 -4.34
CA THR A 23 -6.36 -4.43 -4.26
C THR A 23 -5.83 -5.17 -3.05
N GLN A 24 -4.94 -6.12 -3.27
CA GLN A 24 -4.24 -6.83 -2.22
C GLN A 24 -2.94 -6.10 -1.93
N VAL A 25 -2.74 -5.72 -0.67
CA VAL A 25 -1.50 -5.10 -0.19
C VAL A 25 -0.89 -6.06 0.83
N GLN A 26 0.35 -6.44 0.62
CA GLN A 26 1.09 -7.33 1.49
C GLN A 26 2.33 -6.61 2.00
N TRP A 27 2.43 -6.49 3.32
CA TRP A 27 3.56 -5.86 3.97
C TRP A 27 4.74 -6.82 4.00
N THR A 28 5.87 -6.41 3.45
CA THR A 28 7.13 -7.16 3.49
C THR A 28 8.11 -6.63 4.53
N THR A 29 7.81 -5.47 5.11
CA THR A 29 8.66 -4.79 6.08
C THR A 29 7.78 -4.28 7.22
N ASP A 30 8.34 -4.26 8.43
CA ASP A 30 7.67 -3.71 9.60
C ASP A 30 7.18 -2.28 9.39
N THR A 31 5.95 -2.05 9.83
CA THR A 31 5.24 -0.77 9.81
C THR A 31 5.64 0.16 10.94
N ASP A 32 6.42 -0.33 11.90
CA ASP A 32 6.79 0.37 13.14
C ASP A 32 7.52 1.69 12.89
N ARG A 33 8.25 1.78 11.77
CA ARG A 33 8.95 3.02 11.36
C ARG A 33 8.03 4.11 10.82
N CYS A 34 6.77 3.81 10.53
CA CYS A 34 5.87 4.77 9.93
C CYS A 34 5.08 5.51 11.01
N ALA A 35 5.40 6.79 11.22
CA ALA A 35 4.76 7.63 12.24
C ALA A 35 3.23 7.71 12.09
N GLU A 36 2.67 7.70 10.88
CA GLU A 36 1.21 7.64 10.67
C GLU A 36 0.58 6.36 11.24
N LEU A 37 1.24 5.21 11.06
CA LEU A 37 0.77 3.93 11.56
C LEU A 37 0.97 3.81 13.07
N ALA A 38 2.07 4.37 13.59
CA ALA A 38 2.33 4.48 15.03
C ALA A 38 1.29 5.38 15.74
N GLN A 39 0.79 6.42 15.07
CA GLN A 39 -0.21 7.35 15.61
C GLN A 39 -1.65 6.82 15.56
N SER A 40 -1.91 5.76 14.79
CA SER A 40 -3.23 5.10 14.76
C SER A 40 -3.12 3.61 15.08
N PRO A 41 -2.76 3.26 16.34
CA PRO A 41 -2.64 1.86 16.77
C PRO A 41 -3.98 1.12 16.79
N ASN A 42 -5.10 1.86 16.84
CA ASN A 42 -6.47 1.33 16.91
C ASN A 42 -7.26 1.52 15.60
N ALA A 43 -6.61 2.02 14.55
CA ALA A 43 -7.20 1.90 13.23
C ALA A 43 -7.17 0.41 12.87
N ASP A 44 -8.35 -0.17 12.72
CA ASP A 44 -8.52 -1.53 12.25
C ASP A 44 -7.62 -1.73 11.03
N ARG A 45 -6.55 -2.53 11.19
CA ARG A 45 -5.51 -2.71 10.16
C ARG A 45 -6.08 -3.37 8.89
N ALA A 46 -7.29 -3.94 8.98
CA ALA A 46 -8.03 -4.43 7.83
C ALA A 46 -8.76 -3.30 7.07
N THR A 47 -9.08 -2.18 7.72
CA THR A 47 -9.74 -1.00 7.13
C THR A 47 -8.76 0.10 6.74
N VAL A 48 -7.71 0.35 7.54
CA VAL A 48 -6.61 1.26 7.22
C VAL A 48 -5.39 0.43 6.82
N LEU A 49 -5.40 0.01 5.56
CA LEU A 49 -4.38 -0.91 5.00
C LEU A 49 -2.98 -0.31 4.89
N THR A 50 -2.84 1.03 4.91
CA THR A 50 -1.60 1.78 4.57
C THR A 50 -1.63 3.21 5.13
N CYS A 51 -0.47 3.86 5.31
CA CYS A 51 -0.41 5.31 5.56
C CYS A 51 -0.93 6.08 4.34
N LEU A 52 -1.42 7.31 4.53
CA LEU A 52 -2.01 8.11 3.46
C LEU A 52 -1.05 8.27 2.28
N GLN A 53 0.24 8.48 2.57
CA GLN A 53 1.28 8.62 1.55
C GLN A 53 1.53 7.35 0.74
N LEU A 54 1.43 6.17 1.37
CA LEU A 54 1.55 4.91 0.66
C LEU A 54 0.31 4.68 -0.22
N ARG A 55 -0.89 5.01 0.28
CA ARG A 55 -2.13 4.91 -0.49
C ARG A 55 -2.10 5.79 -1.74
N ASP A 56 -1.63 7.04 -1.62
CA ASP A 56 -1.43 7.93 -2.75
C ASP A 56 -0.37 7.41 -3.73
N SER A 57 0.72 6.82 -3.21
CA SER A 57 1.74 6.19 -4.05
C SER A 57 1.18 5.01 -4.85
N ILE A 58 0.31 4.19 -4.25
CA ILE A 58 -0.41 3.10 -4.93
C ILE A 58 -1.34 3.67 -6.01
N GLU A 59 -2.18 4.65 -5.69
CA GLU A 59 -3.07 5.28 -6.67
C GLU A 59 -2.29 5.90 -7.84
N THR A 60 -1.18 6.56 -7.53
CA THR A 60 -0.29 7.14 -8.54
C THR A 60 0.32 6.05 -9.42
N ALA A 61 0.82 4.96 -8.84
CA ALA A 61 1.39 3.86 -9.59
C ALA A 61 0.34 3.14 -10.46
N VAL A 62 -0.90 2.99 -9.98
CA VAL A 62 -2.02 2.51 -10.82
C VAL A 62 -2.31 3.49 -11.96
N ARG A 63 -2.41 4.80 -11.69
CA ARG A 63 -2.66 5.81 -12.72
C ARG A 63 -1.53 5.89 -13.76
N ARG A 64 -0.28 5.68 -13.33
CA ARG A 64 0.89 5.63 -14.21
C ARG A 64 0.99 4.33 -15.02
N GLY A 65 0.18 3.32 -14.69
CA GLY A 65 0.27 1.99 -15.29
C GLY A 65 1.44 1.15 -14.76
N GLU A 66 2.12 1.60 -13.71
CA GLU A 66 3.17 0.82 -13.02
C GLU A 66 2.55 -0.36 -12.28
N LEU A 67 1.34 -0.19 -11.74
CA LEU A 67 0.54 -1.27 -11.19
C LEU A 67 -0.44 -1.81 -12.22
N GLN A 68 -0.15 -2.98 -12.79
CA GLN A 68 -1.07 -3.64 -13.72
C GLN A 68 -2.17 -4.36 -12.93
N VAL A 69 -3.41 -4.18 -13.40
CA VAL A 69 -4.54 -4.98 -12.95
C VAL A 69 -4.38 -6.37 -13.55
N ASP A 70 -4.11 -7.35 -12.69
CA ASP A 70 -4.10 -8.78 -13.01
C ASP A 70 -5.57 -9.23 -13.12
N ALA A 71 -6.26 -8.69 -14.12
CA ALA A 71 -7.60 -9.13 -14.50
C ALA A 71 -7.43 -10.33 -15.46
N PRO A 72 -8.03 -11.49 -15.18
CA PRO A 72 -8.09 -12.59 -16.13
C PRO A 72 -8.93 -12.24 -17.36
#